data_AF-A0A1F8SHA2-F1
#
_entry.id   AF-A0A1F8SHA2-F1
#
_cell.length_a   1.000
_cell.length_b   1.000
_cell.length_c   1.000
_cell.angle_alpha   90.00
_cell.angle_beta   90.00
_cell.angle_gamma   90.00
#
_symmetry.space_group_name_H-M   'P 1'
#
loop_
_entity.id
_entity.type
_entity.pdbx_description
1 polymer ?
#
loop_
_entity_poly.entity_id
_entity_poly.type
_entity_poly.pdbx_seq_one_letter_code
_entity_poly.pdbx_strand_id
1 'polypeptide(L)'
;MLDELWSALIRFTEQFVVPDWGALVGLLPVILAVVVILYLTWVVYRFTTAGPTRRGVRRLPPVAPAGIHMPGPSFAPVLAAFGVFLLVFGMVVGGPWLWVGLIALVITLLYWGREALRDYDHIASVAGEHAAVGALPAAAGTPPAGVHMPPPTFRPLLAAVSLTLLVAGMVIGGWALWFGLLAVALVLLGWLRDAWREYAATEAADRTGHLDLGGAPAWPRAIFAALAVIIAGALLLSSGILPNSGGGALPSGGPGASDGGAGGGGGGASPAPSLPAADVVVVAENIAWLETSITVPRDRAFTIAFDNRDRDVPHDIVIRDGTGAELFRGDVTTGPSIVVYDVPAIPAGQYPFVCSIHSNMTGTVTAQ
;
A
#
# COMPACT_ATOMS: atom_id res chain seq x y z
N MET A 1 -19.79 45.00 25.37
CA MET A 1 -19.96 43.94 26.40
C MET A 1 -20.86 42.79 25.95
N LEU A 2 -22.14 42.99 25.61
CA LEU A 2 -23.00 41.88 25.12
C LEU A 2 -22.54 41.32 23.76
N ASP A 3 -22.18 42.19 22.81
CA ASP A 3 -21.70 41.75 21.49
C ASP A 3 -20.34 41.05 21.55
N GLU A 4 -19.47 41.44 22.48
CA GLU A 4 -18.18 40.79 22.72
C GLU A 4 -18.35 39.42 23.36
N LEU A 5 -19.27 39.30 24.33
CA LEU A 5 -19.62 38.02 24.94
C LEU A 5 -20.27 37.07 23.92
N TRP A 6 -21.15 37.59 23.07
CA TRP A 6 -21.77 36.82 22.00
C TRP A 6 -20.76 36.36 20.96
N SER A 7 -19.85 37.24 20.53
CA SER A 7 -18.78 36.91 19.58
C SER A 7 -17.73 35.97 20.19
N ALA A 8 -17.48 36.03 21.49
CA ALA A 8 -16.62 35.08 22.20
C ALA A 8 -17.28 33.69 22.29
N LEU A 9 -18.59 33.66 22.57
CA LEU A 9 -19.36 32.41 22.61
C LEU A 9 -19.39 31.76 21.23
N ILE A 10 -19.65 32.52 20.16
CA ILE A 10 -19.64 32.01 18.78
C ILE A 10 -18.26 31.42 18.45
N ARG A 11 -17.17 32.17 18.65
CA ARG A 11 -15.80 31.69 18.37
C ARG A 11 -15.43 30.45 19.18
N PHE A 12 -15.90 30.36 20.43
CA PHE A 12 -15.71 29.15 21.24
C PHE A 12 -16.49 27.97 20.69
N THR A 13 -17.78 28.14 20.35
CA THR A 13 -18.60 27.07 19.75
C THR A 13 -18.11 26.67 18.36
N GLU A 14 -17.56 27.59 17.58
CA GLU A 14 -17.02 27.35 16.23
C GLU A 14 -15.86 26.34 16.28
N GLN A 15 -15.04 26.35 17.34
CA GLN A 15 -13.98 25.35 17.54
C GLN A 15 -14.51 23.91 17.66
N PHE A 16 -15.75 23.72 18.11
CA PHE A 16 -16.36 22.39 18.27
C PHE A 16 -17.32 22.03 17.13
N VAL A 17 -18.00 23.02 16.55
CA VAL A 17 -18.97 22.83 15.47
C VAL A 17 -18.26 22.71 14.12
N VAL A 18 -17.20 23.49 13.90
CA VAL A 18 -16.37 23.49 12.70
C VAL A 18 -14.90 23.50 13.11
N PRO A 19 -14.39 22.40 13.72
CA PRO A 19 -12.98 22.31 14.05
C PRO A 19 -12.14 22.42 12.77
N ASP A 20 -10.89 22.86 12.90
CA ASP A 20 -9.92 22.75 11.82
C ASP A 20 -9.62 21.26 11.58
N TRP A 21 -10.39 20.67 10.66
CA TRP A 21 -10.23 19.28 10.26
C TRP A 21 -8.84 19.01 9.68
N GLY A 22 -8.20 20.01 9.05
CA GLY A 22 -6.84 19.87 8.54
C GLY A 22 -5.84 19.68 9.68
N ALA A 23 -5.94 20.50 10.73
CA ALA A 23 -5.11 20.36 11.92
C ALA A 23 -5.38 19.02 12.65
N LEU A 24 -6.64 18.62 12.80
CA LEU A 24 -6.99 17.35 13.46
C LEU A 24 -6.50 16.12 12.67
N VAL A 25 -6.67 16.12 11.34
CA VAL A 25 -6.18 15.07 10.45
C VAL A 25 -4.65 15.05 10.45
N GLY A 26 -4.00 16.21 10.47
CA GLY A 26 -2.55 16.34 10.59
C GLY A 26 -1.97 15.73 11.87
N LEU A 27 -2.78 15.61 12.94
CA LEU A 27 -2.36 14.93 14.18
C LEU A 27 -2.47 13.40 14.12
N LEU A 28 -3.18 12.82 13.15
CA LEU A 28 -3.39 11.36 13.06
C LEU A 28 -2.08 10.55 13.07
N PRO A 29 -1.02 10.91 12.31
CA PRO A 29 0.24 10.16 12.33
C PRO A 29 0.90 10.17 13.71
N VAL A 30 0.85 11.31 14.42
CA VAL A 30 1.42 11.45 15.76
C VAL A 30 0.62 10.65 16.77
N ILE A 31 -0.71 10.73 16.73
CA ILE A 31 -1.60 9.95 17.59
C ILE A 31 -1.35 8.45 17.38
N LEU A 32 -1.27 8.00 16.13
CA LEU A 32 -1.00 6.60 15.80
C LEU A 32 0.37 6.16 16.32
N ALA A 33 1.42 6.98 16.12
CA ALA A 33 2.75 6.70 16.62
C ALA A 33 2.76 6.57 18.15
N VAL A 34 2.08 7.48 18.86
CA VAL A 34 1.92 7.41 20.33
C VAL A 34 1.20 6.14 20.75
N VAL A 35 0.11 5.76 20.09
CA VAL A 35 -0.62 4.51 20.38
C VAL A 35 0.28 3.29 20.18
N VAL A 36 1.03 3.23 19.08
CA VAL A 36 1.96 2.13 18.81
C VAL A 36 3.05 2.07 19.87
N ILE A 37 3.66 3.21 20.23
CA ILE A 37 4.69 3.28 21.27
C ILE A 37 4.13 2.80 22.61
N LEU A 38 2.98 3.32 23.03
CA LEU A 38 2.33 2.92 24.28
C LEU A 38 2.01 1.42 24.30
N TYR A 39 1.52 0.87 23.19
CA TYR A 39 1.27 -0.56 23.05
C TYR A 39 2.56 -1.38 23.18
N LEU A 40 3.63 -0.98 22.48
CA LEU A 40 4.93 -1.67 22.55
C LEU A 40 5.53 -1.59 23.96
N THR A 41 5.48 -0.42 24.61
CA THR A 41 5.90 -0.26 26.01
C THR A 41 5.07 -1.14 26.94
N TRP A 42 3.75 -1.21 26.74
CA TRP A 42 2.88 -2.11 27.49
C TRP A 42 3.24 -3.58 27.27
N VAL A 43 3.51 -4.01 26.03
CA VAL A 43 3.96 -5.38 25.72
C VAL A 43 5.26 -5.69 26.45
N VAL A 44 6.25 -4.79 26.41
CA VAL A 44 7.53 -4.95 27.12
C VAL A 44 7.31 -5.05 28.63
N TYR A 45 6.49 -4.16 29.21
CA TYR A 45 6.14 -4.20 30.64
C TYR A 45 5.40 -5.49 31.04
N ARG A 46 4.49 -5.97 30.19
CA ARG A 46 3.81 -7.25 30.40
C ARG A 46 4.77 -8.42 30.29
N PHE A 47 5.79 -8.32 29.45
CA PHE A 47 6.82 -9.35 29.32
C PHE A 47 7.73 -9.41 30.54
N THR A 48 8.10 -8.27 31.13
CA THR A 48 8.93 -8.24 32.36
C THR A 48 8.17 -8.75 33.59
N THR A 49 6.84 -8.66 33.57
CA THR A 49 5.95 -9.15 34.64
C THR A 49 5.28 -10.48 34.32
N ALA A 50 5.58 -11.07 33.15
CA ALA A 50 5.11 -12.39 32.80
C ALA A 50 5.67 -13.39 33.82
N GLY A 51 4.84 -14.35 34.23
CA GLY A 51 5.23 -15.42 35.14
C GLY A 51 6.44 -16.21 34.63
N PRO A 52 6.93 -17.20 35.40
CA PRO A 52 8.15 -17.91 35.07
C PRO A 52 8.18 -18.32 33.59
N THR A 53 9.28 -18.00 32.90
CA THR A 53 9.55 -18.32 31.48
C THR A 53 9.60 -19.82 31.18
N ARG A 54 9.22 -20.66 32.16
CA ARG A 54 9.33 -22.11 32.18
C ARG A 54 7.95 -22.72 32.42
N ARG A 55 7.35 -23.27 31.37
CA ARG A 55 6.24 -24.23 31.51
C ARG A 55 6.85 -25.63 31.56
N GLY A 56 6.94 -26.22 32.76
CA GLY A 56 7.44 -27.59 32.99
C GLY A 56 8.64 -27.70 33.94
N VAL A 57 8.77 -28.87 34.57
CA VAL A 57 9.77 -29.16 35.63
C VAL A 57 11.16 -29.54 35.10
N ARG A 58 11.27 -29.94 33.82
CA ARG A 58 12.50 -30.48 33.23
C ARG A 58 12.75 -29.92 31.83
N ARG A 59 13.97 -29.43 31.55
CA ARG A 59 14.41 -29.18 30.18
C ARG A 59 14.50 -30.52 29.45
N LEU A 60 13.66 -30.72 28.45
CA LEU A 60 13.95 -31.69 27.40
C LEU A 60 14.73 -30.94 26.33
N PRO A 61 15.97 -31.35 25.98
CA PRO A 61 16.59 -30.84 24.77
C PRO A 61 15.64 -31.19 23.60
N PRO A 62 15.29 -30.23 22.73
CA PRO A 62 14.50 -30.52 21.55
C PRO A 62 15.32 -31.44 20.65
N VAL A 63 15.03 -32.74 20.69
CA VAL A 63 15.63 -33.72 19.79
C VAL A 63 14.67 -33.84 18.62
N ALA A 64 15.13 -33.41 17.45
CA ALA A 64 14.34 -33.55 16.24
C ALA A 64 14.07 -35.04 15.98
N PRO A 65 12.84 -35.41 15.57
CA PRO A 65 12.53 -36.79 15.20
C PRO A 65 13.45 -37.27 14.08
N ALA A 66 13.69 -38.59 14.01
CA ALA A 66 14.52 -39.17 12.96
C ALA A 66 14.01 -38.75 11.56
N GLY A 67 14.92 -38.21 10.73
CA GLY A 67 14.60 -37.71 9.38
C GLY A 67 14.10 -36.26 9.31
N ILE A 68 13.92 -35.58 10.44
CA ILE A 68 13.60 -34.14 10.48
C ILE A 68 14.84 -33.38 10.95
N HIS A 69 15.30 -32.41 10.17
CA HIS A 69 16.31 -31.44 10.60
C HIS A 69 15.60 -30.13 10.98
N MET A 70 15.97 -29.54 12.11
CA MET A 70 15.59 -28.17 12.39
C MET A 70 16.63 -27.27 11.73
N PRO A 71 16.22 -26.27 10.91
CA PRO A 71 17.17 -25.32 10.35
C PRO A 71 17.94 -24.62 11.47
N GLY A 72 19.21 -24.31 11.22
CA GLY A 72 20.04 -23.58 12.16
C GLY A 72 19.48 -22.17 12.44
N PRO A 73 19.92 -21.51 13.53
CA PRO A 73 19.61 -20.10 13.74
C PRO A 73 20.18 -19.27 12.58
N SER A 74 19.29 -18.58 11.83
CA SER A 74 19.66 -17.81 10.65
C SER A 74 19.21 -16.34 10.76
N PHE A 75 20.08 -15.42 10.32
CA PHE A 75 19.73 -14.00 10.15
C PHE A 75 19.14 -13.70 8.76
N ALA A 76 19.11 -14.68 7.84
CA ALA A 76 18.66 -14.48 6.47
C ALA A 76 17.24 -13.88 6.35
N PRO A 77 16.23 -14.31 7.13
CA PRO A 77 14.89 -13.73 7.04
C PRO A 77 14.87 -12.24 7.39
N VAL A 78 15.65 -11.83 8.39
CA VAL A 78 15.74 -10.41 8.81
C VAL A 78 16.43 -9.59 7.73
N LEU A 79 17.55 -10.06 7.21
CA LEU A 79 18.26 -9.40 6.12
C LEU A 79 17.40 -9.31 4.85
N ALA A 80 16.59 -10.34 4.57
CA ALA A 80 15.71 -10.37 3.40
C ALA A 80 14.60 -9.32 3.55
N ALA A 81 14.03 -9.18 4.75
CA ALA A 81 13.06 -8.13 5.04
C ALA A 81 13.66 -6.73 4.84
N PHE A 82 14.90 -6.49 5.29
CA PHE A 82 15.61 -5.23 5.00
C PHE A 82 15.86 -5.03 3.50
N GLY A 83 16.26 -6.07 2.76
CA GLY A 83 16.45 -6.01 1.31
C GLY A 83 15.14 -5.66 0.57
N VAL A 84 14.03 -6.30 0.94
CA VAL A 84 12.70 -5.99 0.39
C VAL A 84 12.27 -4.57 0.74
N PHE A 85 12.48 -4.13 1.99
CA PHE A 85 12.18 -2.75 2.40
C PHE A 85 12.93 -1.75 1.53
N LEU A 86 14.25 -1.90 1.35
CA LEU A 86 15.06 -1.01 0.53
C LEU A 86 14.64 -1.04 -0.94
N LEU A 87 14.25 -2.20 -1.46
CA LEU A 87 13.76 -2.34 -2.82
C LEU A 87 12.46 -1.56 -3.03
N VAL A 88 11.49 -1.71 -2.11
CA VAL A 88 10.21 -0.98 -2.15
C VAL A 88 10.42 0.52 -1.92
N PHE A 89 11.27 0.90 -0.96
CA PHE A 89 11.65 2.29 -0.74
C PHE A 89 12.29 2.90 -2.00
N GLY A 90 13.18 2.16 -2.65
CA GLY A 90 13.80 2.55 -3.92
C GLY A 90 12.81 2.68 -5.07
N MET A 91 11.71 1.92 -5.08
CA MET A 91 10.62 2.12 -6.06
C MET A 91 9.88 3.44 -5.83
N VAL A 92 9.75 3.89 -4.58
CA VAL A 92 9.07 5.16 -4.24
C VAL A 92 9.98 6.36 -4.46
N VAL A 93 11.24 6.28 -4.00
CA VAL A 93 12.20 7.40 -4.04
C VAL A 93 12.92 7.50 -5.39
N GLY A 94 13.05 6.38 -6.10
CA GLY A 94 13.77 6.28 -7.37
C GLY A 94 15.30 6.30 -7.22
N GLY A 95 15.97 6.32 -8.38
CA GLY A 95 17.42 6.47 -8.48
C GLY A 95 18.22 5.25 -7.98
N PRO A 96 19.38 5.47 -7.32
CA PRO A 96 20.28 4.37 -6.95
C PRO A 96 19.72 3.44 -5.87
N TRP A 97 18.72 3.88 -5.09
CA TRP A 97 18.13 3.11 -4.00
C TRP A 97 17.43 1.84 -4.47
N LEU A 98 16.84 1.84 -5.66
CA LEU A 98 16.25 0.64 -6.27
C LEU A 98 17.31 -0.46 -6.44
N TRP A 99 18.46 -0.08 -6.99
CA TRP A 99 19.57 -1.01 -7.24
C TRP A 99 20.21 -1.49 -5.94
N VAL A 100 20.36 -0.62 -4.95
CA VAL A 100 20.84 -1.00 -3.61
C VAL A 100 19.92 -2.04 -2.97
N GLY A 101 18.61 -1.82 -3.00
CA GLY A 101 17.63 -2.77 -2.48
C GLY A 101 17.66 -4.11 -3.22
N LEU A 102 17.72 -4.08 -4.56
CA LEU A 102 17.81 -5.28 -5.38
C LEU A 102 19.08 -6.09 -5.07
N ILE A 103 20.23 -5.43 -5.03
CA ILE A 103 21.52 -6.07 -4.74
C ILE A 103 21.52 -6.67 -3.34
N ALA A 104 21.05 -5.93 -2.33
CA ALA A 104 20.95 -6.40 -0.95
C ALA A 104 20.05 -7.64 -0.84
N LEU A 105 18.91 -7.64 -1.53
CA LEU A 105 18.00 -8.77 -1.56
C LEU A 105 18.64 -10.00 -2.24
N VAL A 106 19.26 -9.82 -3.41
CA VAL A 106 19.93 -10.92 -4.13
C VAL A 106 21.06 -11.52 -3.29
N ILE A 107 21.93 -10.69 -2.71
CA ILE A 107 23.02 -11.17 -1.84
C ILE A 107 22.45 -11.95 -0.65
N THR A 108 21.36 -11.47 -0.05
CA THR A 108 20.73 -12.16 1.07
C THR A 108 20.13 -13.50 0.66
N LEU A 109 19.49 -13.58 -0.50
CA LEU A 109 18.94 -14.85 -1.01
C LEU A 109 20.05 -15.85 -1.34
N LEU A 110 21.18 -15.39 -1.88
CA LEU A 110 22.36 -16.24 -2.10
C LEU A 110 22.99 -16.72 -0.79
N TYR A 111 23.10 -15.83 0.21
CA TYR A 111 23.53 -16.19 1.57
C TYR A 111 22.61 -17.25 2.17
N TRP A 112 21.29 -17.04 2.09
CA TRP A 112 20.29 -17.95 2.63
C TRP A 112 20.31 -19.30 1.91
N GLY A 113 20.39 -19.29 0.58
CA GLY A 113 20.50 -20.52 -0.22
C GLY A 113 21.75 -21.31 0.12
N ARG A 114 22.89 -20.65 0.33
CA ARG A 114 24.13 -21.30 0.76
C ARG A 114 24.03 -21.90 2.17
N GLU A 115 23.33 -21.23 3.07
CA GLU A 115 23.04 -21.75 4.42
C GLU A 115 22.14 -22.98 4.35
N ALA A 116 21.06 -22.92 3.56
CA ALA A 116 20.16 -24.04 3.35
C ALA A 116 20.86 -25.26 2.72
N LEU A 117 21.76 -25.04 1.76
CA LEU A 117 22.57 -26.12 1.17
C LEU A 117 23.50 -26.77 2.20
N ARG A 118 24.15 -25.99 3.07
CA ARG A 118 24.98 -26.53 4.16
C ARG A 118 24.14 -27.35 5.14
N ASP A 119 22.98 -26.82 5.53
CA ASP A 119 22.07 -27.54 6.43
C ASP A 119 21.61 -28.86 5.80
N TYR A 120 21.35 -28.86 4.48
CA TYR A 120 20.99 -30.06 3.72
C TYR A 120 22.10 -31.12 3.71
N ASP A 121 23.35 -30.71 3.50
CA ASP A 121 24.52 -31.61 3.50
C ASP A 121 24.77 -32.25 4.88
N HIS A 122 24.28 -31.62 5.95
CA HIS A 122 24.41 -32.09 7.33
C HIS A 122 23.18 -32.86 7.85
N ILE A 123 22.17 -33.12 7.00
CA ILE A 123 21.06 -34.00 7.38
C ILE A 123 21.60 -35.44 7.46
N ALA A 124 21.49 -36.05 8.63
CA ALA A 124 22.00 -37.40 8.91
C ALA A 124 21.49 -38.49 7.93
N SER A 125 20.38 -38.27 7.23
CA SER A 125 19.87 -39.19 6.19
C SER A 125 20.63 -39.14 4.86
N VAL A 126 21.41 -38.09 4.61
CA VAL A 126 22.19 -37.90 3.37
C VAL A 126 23.65 -38.37 3.54
N ALA A 127 24.17 -38.39 4.77
CA ALA A 127 25.56 -38.72 5.09
C ALA A 127 25.89 -40.23 5.14
N GLY A 128 24.90 -41.11 4.97
CA GLY A 128 25.10 -42.57 4.95
C GLY A 128 25.05 -43.21 6.35
N GLU A 129 24.28 -44.30 6.44
CA GLU A 129 24.24 -45.37 7.46
C GLU A 129 24.60 -45.03 8.91
N HIS A 130 23.62 -45.14 9.83
CA HIS A 130 23.59 -46.14 10.90
C HIS A 130 22.56 -45.78 12.02
N ALA A 131 21.89 -46.82 12.51
CA ALA A 131 21.15 -46.90 13.76
C ALA A 131 19.79 -46.18 13.82
N ALA A 132 18.80 -46.77 13.14
CA ALA A 132 17.40 -46.67 13.55
C ALA A 132 17.22 -47.36 14.93
N VAL A 133 17.61 -46.67 16.01
CA VAL A 133 17.35 -47.12 17.38
C VAL A 133 15.95 -46.67 17.77
N GLY A 134 14.99 -47.60 17.63
CA GLY A 134 13.95 -47.82 18.63
C GLY A 134 13.02 -46.65 19.00
N ALA A 135 12.65 -45.77 18.08
CA ALA A 135 11.47 -44.93 18.28
C ALA A 135 10.24 -45.72 17.80
N LEU A 136 9.37 -46.12 18.73
CA LEU A 136 8.05 -46.65 18.40
C LEU A 136 7.36 -45.69 17.40
N PRO A 137 6.62 -46.21 16.41
CA PRO A 137 5.92 -45.36 15.45
C PRO A 137 5.03 -44.39 16.24
N ALA A 138 5.22 -43.09 16.00
CA ALA A 138 4.35 -42.07 16.55
C ALA A 138 2.92 -42.46 16.17
N ALA A 139 2.01 -42.44 17.16
CA ALA A 139 0.60 -42.65 16.90
C ALA A 139 0.17 -41.74 15.74
N ALA A 140 -0.41 -42.33 14.70
CA ALA A 140 -0.83 -41.59 13.52
C ALA A 140 -1.71 -40.41 13.94
N GLY A 141 -1.20 -39.18 13.75
CA GLY A 141 -1.94 -37.94 14.02
C GLY A 141 -1.42 -37.05 15.15
N THR A 142 -0.41 -37.46 15.94
CA THR A 142 0.15 -36.58 16.99
C THR A 142 1.63 -36.26 16.74
N PRO A 143 2.03 -34.97 16.72
CA PRO A 143 3.43 -34.58 16.70
C PRO A 143 4.21 -35.20 17.87
N PRO A 144 5.51 -35.49 17.70
CA PRO A 144 6.37 -35.92 18.79
C PRO A 144 6.38 -34.93 19.96
N ALA A 145 6.62 -35.43 21.17
CA ALA A 145 6.63 -34.60 22.38
C ALA A 145 7.59 -33.40 22.23
N GLY A 146 7.06 -32.19 22.42
CA GLY A 146 7.82 -30.94 22.28
C GLY A 146 7.81 -30.33 20.88
N VAL A 147 7.17 -30.95 19.89
CA VAL A 147 6.97 -30.39 18.55
C VAL A 147 5.57 -29.78 18.45
N HIS A 148 5.49 -28.46 18.42
CA HIS A 148 4.26 -27.75 18.08
C HIS A 148 4.27 -27.46 16.58
N MET A 149 3.42 -28.14 15.81
CA MET A 149 3.12 -27.74 14.44
C MET A 149 1.81 -26.95 14.46
N PRO A 150 1.77 -25.72 13.94
CA PRO A 150 0.52 -24.98 13.85
C PRO A 150 -0.46 -25.75 12.94
N PRO A 151 -1.78 -25.58 13.16
CA PRO A 151 -2.78 -26.21 12.30
C PRO A 151 -2.56 -25.80 10.84
N PRO A 152 -2.77 -26.70 9.86
CA PRO A 152 -2.66 -26.33 8.45
C PRO A 152 -3.62 -25.16 8.15
N THR A 153 -3.12 -24.13 7.48
CA THR A 153 -3.89 -22.91 7.22
C THR A 153 -3.59 -22.33 5.84
N PHE A 154 -4.62 -21.84 5.14
CA PHE A 154 -4.49 -21.19 3.84
C PHE A 154 -4.07 -19.72 3.92
N ARG A 155 -3.94 -19.19 5.13
CA ARG A 155 -3.69 -17.76 5.36
C ARG A 155 -2.42 -17.23 4.73
N PRO A 156 -1.26 -17.94 4.74
CA PRO A 156 -0.07 -17.45 4.06
C PRO A 156 -0.26 -17.27 2.55
N LEU A 157 -0.96 -18.21 1.90
CA LEU A 157 -1.29 -18.11 0.48
C LEU A 157 -2.25 -16.95 0.21
N LEU A 158 -3.30 -16.81 1.03
CA LEU A 158 -4.23 -15.69 0.92
C LEU A 158 -3.55 -14.34 1.19
N ALA A 159 -2.57 -14.28 2.10
CA ALA A 159 -1.77 -13.09 2.37
C ALA A 159 -0.94 -12.69 1.15
N ALA A 160 -0.27 -13.66 0.51
CA ALA A 160 0.48 -13.42 -0.72
C ALA A 160 -0.42 -12.86 -1.83
N VAL A 161 -1.57 -13.52 -2.09
CA VAL A 161 -2.54 -13.05 -3.10
C VAL A 161 -3.07 -11.65 -2.75
N SER A 162 -3.41 -11.39 -1.48
CA SER A 162 -3.93 -10.10 -1.05
C SER A 162 -2.89 -8.99 -1.18
N LEU A 163 -1.62 -9.28 -0.87
CA LEU A 163 -0.53 -8.34 -1.04
C LEU A 163 -0.26 -8.06 -2.53
N THR A 164 -0.34 -9.08 -3.40
CA THR A 164 -0.28 -8.89 -4.85
C THR A 164 -1.41 -7.98 -5.34
N LEU A 165 -2.64 -8.18 -4.86
CA LEU A 165 -3.78 -7.31 -5.19
C LEU A 165 -3.58 -5.88 -4.70
N LEU A 166 -3.02 -5.71 -3.49
CA LEU A 166 -2.69 -4.39 -2.96
C LEU A 166 -1.67 -3.67 -3.84
N VAL A 167 -0.59 -4.35 -4.22
CA VAL A 167 0.46 -3.78 -5.08
C VAL A 167 -0.08 -3.48 -6.48
N ALA A 168 -0.85 -4.39 -7.07
CA ALA A 168 -1.52 -4.13 -8.34
C ALA A 168 -2.49 -2.94 -8.24
N GLY A 169 -3.22 -2.84 -7.12
CA GLY A 169 -4.10 -1.72 -6.82
C GLY A 169 -3.37 -0.38 -6.67
N MET A 170 -2.13 -0.38 -6.17
CA MET A 170 -1.30 0.84 -6.14
C MET A 170 -0.94 1.34 -7.55
N VAL A 171 -0.78 0.43 -8.51
CA VAL A 171 -0.48 0.78 -9.91
C VAL A 171 -1.73 1.19 -10.68
N ILE A 172 -2.84 0.47 -10.48
CA ILE A 172 -4.11 0.69 -11.20
C ILE A 172 -4.91 1.85 -10.61
N GLY A 173 -4.78 2.11 -9.30
CA GLY A 173 -5.53 3.11 -8.57
C GLY A 173 -7.01 2.74 -8.33
N GLY A 174 -7.74 3.70 -7.74
CA GLY A 174 -9.19 3.61 -7.56
C GLY A 174 -9.67 2.39 -6.77
N TRP A 175 -10.70 1.70 -7.30
CA TRP A 175 -11.34 0.55 -6.64
C TRP A 175 -10.40 -0.63 -6.42
N ALA A 176 -9.42 -0.83 -7.30
CA ALA A 176 -8.46 -1.94 -7.20
C ALA A 176 -7.62 -1.85 -5.91
N LEU A 177 -7.22 -0.64 -5.52
CA LEU A 177 -6.50 -0.40 -4.27
C LEU A 177 -7.35 -0.77 -3.05
N TRP A 178 -8.62 -0.37 -3.03
CA TRP A 178 -9.55 -0.69 -1.94
C TRP A 178 -9.78 -2.19 -1.80
N PHE A 179 -9.94 -2.92 -2.91
CA PHE A 179 -10.05 -4.37 -2.86
C PHE A 179 -8.79 -5.04 -2.31
N GLY A 180 -7.60 -4.55 -2.69
CA GLY A 180 -6.33 -5.00 -2.13
C GLY A 180 -6.23 -4.76 -0.61
N LEU A 181 -6.56 -3.54 -0.15
CA LEU A 181 -6.56 -3.17 1.27
C LEU A 181 -7.54 -4.03 2.08
N LEU A 182 -8.77 -4.20 1.58
CA LEU A 182 -9.79 -5.02 2.21
C LEU A 182 -9.35 -6.49 2.30
N ALA A 183 -8.79 -7.04 1.23
CA ALA A 183 -8.27 -8.41 1.22
C ALA A 183 -7.18 -8.62 2.28
N VAL A 184 -6.22 -7.69 2.37
CA VAL A 184 -5.17 -7.73 3.40
C VAL A 184 -5.78 -7.66 4.80
N ALA A 185 -6.69 -6.74 5.06
CA ALA A 185 -7.35 -6.61 6.36
C ALA A 185 -8.08 -7.89 6.77
N LEU A 186 -8.85 -8.50 5.86
CA LEU A 186 -9.57 -9.74 6.11
C LEU A 186 -8.63 -10.92 6.40
N VAL A 187 -7.50 -11.00 5.69
CA VAL A 187 -6.49 -12.04 5.95
C VAL A 187 -5.84 -11.83 7.31
N LEU A 188 -5.48 -10.60 7.67
CA LEU A 188 -4.89 -10.27 8.98
C LEU A 188 -5.85 -10.56 10.14
N LEU A 189 -7.12 -10.17 10.03
CA LEU A 189 -8.16 -10.52 11.01
C LEU A 189 -8.32 -12.03 11.13
N GLY A 190 -8.26 -12.72 9.99
CA GLY A 190 -8.24 -14.16 9.92
C GLY A 190 -7.07 -14.80 10.65
N TRP A 191 -5.86 -14.26 10.47
CA TRP A 191 -4.65 -14.69 11.16
C TRP A 191 -4.72 -14.43 12.65
N LEU A 192 -5.25 -13.27 13.07
CA LEU A 192 -5.45 -12.95 14.48
C LEU A 192 -6.39 -13.96 15.15
N ARG A 193 -7.49 -14.34 14.47
CA ARG A 193 -8.42 -15.37 14.93
C ARG A 193 -7.75 -16.74 15.05
N ASP A 194 -6.94 -17.11 14.07
CA ASP A 194 -6.25 -18.41 14.07
C ASP A 194 -5.21 -18.45 15.21
N ALA A 195 -4.45 -17.37 15.43
CA ALA A 195 -3.52 -17.25 16.54
C ALA A 195 -4.21 -17.31 17.92
N TRP A 196 -5.38 -16.68 18.07
CA TRP A 196 -6.19 -16.76 19.29
C TRP A 196 -6.67 -18.18 19.57
N ARG A 197 -7.09 -18.91 18.53
CA ARG A 197 -7.52 -20.31 18.66
C ARG A 197 -6.37 -21.22 19.07
N GLU A 198 -5.20 -21.03 18.45
CA GLU A 198 -3.99 -21.76 18.80
C GLU A 198 -3.55 -21.48 20.24
N TYR A 199 -3.60 -20.23 20.67
CA TYR A 199 -3.33 -19.85 22.06
C TYR A 199 -4.29 -20.56 23.04
N ALA A 200 -5.60 -20.50 22.75
CA ALA A 200 -6.61 -21.15 23.58
C ALA A 200 -6.45 -22.68 23.62
N ALA A 201 -6.12 -23.31 22.49
CA ALA A 201 -5.83 -24.74 22.42
C ALA A 201 -4.59 -25.12 23.23
N THR A 202 -3.54 -24.30 23.17
CA THR A 202 -2.31 -24.50 23.95
C THR A 202 -2.58 -24.35 25.45
N GLU A 203 -3.36 -23.36 25.86
CA GLU A 203 -3.74 -23.19 27.26
C GLU A 203 -4.63 -24.35 27.76
N ALA A 204 -5.54 -24.85 26.93
CA ALA A 204 -6.34 -26.03 27.25
C ALA A 204 -5.46 -27.29 27.34
N ALA A 205 -4.47 -27.43 26.47
CA ALA A 205 -3.51 -28.53 26.48
C ALA A 205 -2.66 -28.54 27.76
N ASP A 206 -2.26 -27.36 28.26
CA ASP A 206 -1.54 -27.25 29.54
C ASP A 206 -2.35 -27.80 30.72
N ARG A 207 -3.69 -27.73 30.65
CA ARG A 207 -4.59 -28.25 31.70
C ARG A 207 -4.96 -29.72 31.50
N THR A 208 -5.08 -30.16 30.25
CA THR A 208 -5.61 -31.49 29.89
C THR A 208 -4.51 -32.51 29.52
N GLY A 209 -3.29 -32.04 29.28
CA GLY A 209 -2.16 -32.85 28.80
C GLY A 209 -2.25 -33.21 27.32
N HIS A 210 -3.25 -32.73 26.59
CA HIS A 210 -3.47 -33.06 25.18
C HIS A 210 -3.74 -31.80 24.34
N LEU A 211 -2.95 -31.60 23.29
CA LEU A 211 -3.14 -30.50 22.34
C LEU A 211 -4.08 -30.94 21.22
N ASP A 212 -5.33 -30.47 21.28
CA ASP A 212 -6.29 -30.61 20.19
C ASP A 212 -6.18 -29.39 19.25
N LEU A 213 -5.50 -29.59 18.11
CA LEU A 213 -5.34 -28.56 17.07
C LEU A 213 -6.55 -28.50 16.11
N GLY A 214 -7.53 -29.40 16.28
CA GLY A 214 -8.58 -29.63 15.30
C GLY A 214 -8.08 -30.29 14.01
N GLY A 215 -9.01 -30.69 13.15
CA GLY A 215 -8.70 -31.23 11.83
C GLY A 215 -8.31 -30.14 10.82
N ALA A 216 -7.74 -30.56 9.68
CA ALA A 216 -7.40 -29.64 8.61
C ALA A 216 -8.65 -28.83 8.14
N PRO A 217 -8.52 -27.50 7.94
CA PRO A 217 -9.63 -26.71 7.47
C PRO A 217 -10.03 -27.16 6.06
N ALA A 218 -11.33 -27.09 5.77
CA ALA A 218 -11.84 -27.35 4.45
C ALA A 218 -11.22 -26.37 3.42
N TRP A 219 -11.06 -26.85 2.18
CA TRP A 219 -10.56 -26.02 1.09
C TRP A 219 -11.44 -24.76 0.92
N PRO A 220 -10.86 -23.55 0.92
CA PRO A 220 -11.62 -22.29 0.97
C PRO A 220 -12.14 -21.91 -0.42
N ARG A 221 -12.97 -22.78 -1.03
CA ARG A 221 -13.53 -22.62 -2.38
C ARG A 221 -14.23 -21.29 -2.57
N ALA A 222 -15.03 -20.87 -1.59
CA ALA A 222 -15.79 -19.62 -1.64
C ALA A 222 -14.89 -18.37 -1.68
N ILE A 223 -13.77 -18.38 -0.93
CA ILE A 223 -12.83 -17.25 -0.90
C ILE A 223 -12.10 -17.14 -2.24
N PHE A 224 -11.59 -18.26 -2.76
CA PHE A 224 -10.95 -18.26 -4.08
C PHE A 224 -11.92 -17.87 -5.20
N ALA A 225 -13.17 -18.33 -5.15
CA ALA A 225 -14.20 -17.93 -6.11
C ALA A 225 -14.49 -16.43 -6.02
N ALA A 226 -14.64 -15.88 -4.81
CA ALA A 226 -14.86 -14.44 -4.62
C ALA A 226 -13.68 -13.61 -5.14
N LEU A 227 -12.44 -14.00 -4.82
CA LEU A 227 -11.24 -13.33 -5.33
C LEU A 227 -11.16 -13.40 -6.86
N ALA A 228 -11.46 -14.55 -7.46
CA ALA A 228 -11.48 -14.69 -8.91
C ALA A 228 -12.53 -13.78 -9.57
N VAL A 229 -13.73 -13.67 -8.98
CA VAL A 229 -14.78 -12.75 -9.46
C VAL A 229 -14.35 -11.29 -9.32
N ILE A 230 -13.73 -10.90 -8.20
CA ILE A 230 -13.22 -9.53 -7.99
C ILE A 230 -12.14 -9.20 -9.01
N ILE A 231 -11.19 -10.11 -9.25
CA ILE A 231 -10.11 -9.92 -10.24
C ILE A 231 -10.69 -9.80 -11.64
N ALA A 232 -11.61 -10.69 -12.02
CA ALA A 232 -12.27 -10.64 -13.32
C ALA A 232 -13.08 -9.34 -13.49
N GLY A 233 -13.79 -8.92 -12.46
CA GLY A 233 -14.51 -7.65 -12.43
C GLY A 233 -13.57 -6.45 -12.59
N ALA A 234 -12.49 -6.40 -11.81
CA ALA A 234 -11.49 -5.33 -11.90
C ALA A 234 -10.86 -5.26 -13.30
N LEU A 235 -10.49 -6.40 -13.89
CA LEU A 235 -9.94 -6.45 -15.25
C LEU A 235 -10.97 -6.00 -16.29
N LEU A 236 -12.24 -6.39 -16.15
CA LEU A 236 -13.32 -5.95 -17.03
C LEU A 236 -13.58 -4.44 -16.93
N LEU A 237 -13.63 -3.88 -15.72
CA LEU A 237 -13.80 -2.43 -15.52
C LEU A 237 -12.58 -1.64 -16.05
N SER A 238 -11.36 -2.15 -15.86
CA SER A 238 -10.15 -1.54 -16.38
C SER A 238 -9.98 -1.65 -17.90
N SER A 239 -10.73 -2.54 -18.57
CA SER A 239 -10.62 -2.76 -20.02
C SER A 239 -11.31 -1.68 -20.88
N GLY A 240 -12.08 -0.77 -20.27
CA GLY A 240 -12.85 0.26 -21.00
C GLY A 240 -14.04 -0.26 -21.81
N ILE A 241 -14.35 -1.57 -21.73
CA ILE A 241 -15.46 -2.21 -22.46
C ILE A 241 -16.83 -1.82 -21.88
N LEU A 242 -16.89 -1.44 -20.60
CA LEU A 242 -18.11 -0.99 -19.94
C LEU A 242 -18.06 0.53 -19.71
N PRO A 243 -19.15 1.29 -19.98
CA PRO A 243 -19.20 2.71 -19.72
C PRO A 243 -19.06 2.98 -18.21
N ASN A 244 -17.98 3.65 -17.85
CA ASN A 244 -17.59 3.98 -16.47
C ASN A 244 -18.54 5.06 -15.93
N SER A 245 -19.71 4.66 -15.43
CA SER A 245 -20.79 5.57 -15.00
C SER A 245 -20.78 5.90 -13.51
N GLY A 246 -19.72 5.54 -12.78
CA GLY A 246 -19.65 5.80 -11.34
C GLY A 246 -18.27 5.54 -10.77
N GLY A 247 -17.39 6.53 -10.88
CA GLY A 247 -16.06 6.45 -10.28
C GLY A 247 -15.45 7.84 -10.19
N GLY A 248 -16.03 8.71 -9.36
CA GLY A 248 -15.30 9.87 -8.87
C GLY A 248 -14.01 9.35 -8.26
N ALA A 249 -12.89 9.64 -8.91
CA ALA A 249 -11.57 9.36 -8.38
C ALA A 249 -11.44 10.11 -7.05
N LEU A 250 -11.45 9.39 -5.94
CA LEU A 250 -11.04 9.97 -4.67
C LEU A 250 -9.52 10.17 -4.72
N PRO A 251 -9.01 11.33 -4.27
CA PRO A 251 -7.59 11.65 -4.36
C PRO A 251 -6.76 10.64 -3.59
N SER A 252 -5.71 10.14 -4.24
CA SER A 252 -4.68 9.29 -3.64
C SER A 252 -3.82 10.10 -2.68
N GLY A 253 -4.21 10.14 -1.40
CA GLY A 253 -3.39 10.73 -0.34
C GLY A 253 -2.18 9.86 -0.03
N GLY A 254 -1.02 10.22 -0.59
CA GLY A 254 0.28 9.81 -0.02
C GLY A 254 0.56 10.56 1.29
N PRO A 255 1.38 10.03 2.21
CA PRO A 255 1.76 10.75 3.43
C PRO A 255 2.77 11.86 3.08
N GLY A 256 2.24 13.00 2.63
CA GLY A 256 2.98 14.26 2.48
C GLY A 256 2.84 15.09 3.76
N ALA A 257 3.97 15.59 4.26
CA ALA A 257 4.06 16.39 5.47
C ALA A 257 3.09 17.57 5.48
N SER A 258 2.41 17.72 6.61
CA SER A 258 1.52 18.83 6.94
C SER A 258 2.32 20.11 7.19
N ASP A 259 2.06 21.15 6.39
CA ASP A 259 2.14 22.53 6.85
C ASP A 259 0.79 23.21 6.62
N GLY A 260 0.29 23.86 7.67
CA GLY A 260 -1.07 24.33 7.81
C GLY A 260 -1.37 25.65 7.11
N GLY A 261 -2.62 25.80 6.69
CA GLY A 261 -3.19 27.03 6.16
C GLY A 261 -4.67 26.84 5.84
N ALA A 262 -5.52 27.08 6.83
CA ALA A 262 -6.96 26.84 6.84
C ALA A 262 -7.78 27.78 5.93
N GLY A 263 -8.97 27.31 5.56
CA GLY A 263 -10.02 28.07 4.89
C GLY A 263 -11.08 27.17 4.28
N GLY A 264 -11.85 26.46 5.12
CA GLY A 264 -12.94 25.59 4.68
C GLY A 264 -14.29 26.33 4.61
N GLY A 265 -15.08 26.00 3.59
CA GLY A 265 -16.50 26.33 3.49
C GLY A 265 -17.15 25.38 2.48
N GLY A 266 -17.67 24.25 2.95
CA GLY A 266 -18.43 23.30 2.12
C GLY A 266 -19.91 23.68 2.03
N GLY A 267 -20.53 23.33 0.90
CA GLY A 267 -21.99 23.17 0.84
C GLY A 267 -22.78 24.20 0.03
N GLY A 268 -22.17 24.84 -0.96
CA GLY A 268 -22.87 25.22 -2.18
C GLY A 268 -22.12 24.58 -3.32
N ALA A 269 -22.81 24.02 -4.32
CA ALA A 269 -22.19 23.98 -5.64
C ALA A 269 -21.96 25.45 -6.02
N SER A 270 -20.81 26.01 -5.60
CA SER A 270 -20.30 27.23 -6.20
C SER A 270 -20.31 26.95 -7.69
N PRO A 271 -20.87 27.84 -8.52
CA PRO A 271 -20.65 27.72 -9.95
C PRO A 271 -19.13 27.59 -10.10
N ALA A 272 -18.66 26.58 -10.84
CA ALA A 272 -17.27 26.54 -11.25
C ALA A 272 -16.90 27.97 -11.66
N PRO A 273 -15.78 28.55 -11.15
CA PRO A 273 -15.41 29.91 -11.51
C PRO A 273 -15.57 30.02 -13.02
N SER A 274 -16.40 30.95 -13.46
CA SER A 274 -16.74 31.06 -14.89
C SER A 274 -15.42 31.20 -15.63
N LEU A 275 -15.02 30.14 -16.32
CA LEU A 275 -13.75 30.13 -17.03
C LEU A 275 -13.75 31.33 -17.97
N PRO A 276 -12.65 32.09 -18.03
CA PRO A 276 -12.51 33.14 -19.02
C PRO A 276 -12.81 32.58 -20.40
N ALA A 277 -13.42 33.39 -21.27
CA ALA A 277 -13.65 32.99 -22.65
C ALA A 277 -12.31 32.69 -23.33
N ALA A 278 -12.14 31.47 -23.82
CA ALA A 278 -11.00 30.99 -24.58
C ALA A 278 -11.46 29.97 -25.62
N ASP A 279 -10.63 29.69 -26.63
CA ASP A 279 -10.95 28.73 -27.69
C ASP A 279 -10.98 27.29 -27.16
N VAL A 280 -10.10 26.97 -26.21
CA VAL A 280 -10.05 25.67 -25.52
C VAL A 280 -9.75 25.84 -24.04
N VAL A 281 -10.09 24.82 -23.26
CA VAL A 281 -9.82 24.72 -21.83
C VAL A 281 -8.90 23.53 -21.59
N VAL A 282 -7.90 23.69 -20.73
CA VAL A 282 -7.07 22.59 -20.24
C VAL A 282 -7.03 22.67 -18.73
N VAL A 283 -7.53 21.63 -18.06
CA VAL A 283 -7.58 21.53 -16.61
C VAL A 283 -6.46 20.61 -16.11
N ALA A 284 -5.66 21.11 -15.16
CA ALA A 284 -4.74 20.30 -14.36
C ALA A 284 -5.44 19.90 -13.05
N GLU A 285 -5.64 18.60 -12.83
CA GLU A 285 -6.26 18.08 -11.61
C GLU A 285 -5.71 16.68 -11.28
N ASN A 286 -5.29 16.49 -10.02
CA ASN A 286 -4.60 15.33 -9.49
C ASN A 286 -3.32 14.92 -10.27
N ILE A 287 -2.48 15.89 -10.66
CA ILE A 287 -1.25 15.65 -11.44
C ILE A 287 -1.56 14.89 -12.75
N ALA A 288 -2.69 15.27 -13.37
CA ALA A 288 -3.16 14.76 -14.64
C ALA A 288 -3.88 15.86 -15.44
N TRP A 289 -3.93 15.70 -16.76
CA TRP A 289 -4.83 16.48 -17.60
C TRP A 289 -6.24 15.88 -17.55
N LEU A 290 -7.25 16.70 -17.29
CA LEU A 290 -8.64 16.26 -17.42
C LEU A 290 -8.96 16.01 -18.90
N GLU A 291 -8.59 16.96 -19.77
CA GLU A 291 -8.66 16.84 -21.21
C GLU A 291 -7.35 16.24 -21.75
N THR A 292 -7.37 14.97 -22.16
CA THR A 292 -6.20 14.34 -22.80
C THR A 292 -6.11 14.63 -24.30
N SER A 293 -7.14 15.25 -24.88
CA SER A 293 -7.15 15.72 -26.26
C SER A 293 -7.94 17.02 -26.40
N ILE A 294 -7.35 17.99 -27.11
CA ILE A 294 -7.99 19.28 -27.45
C ILE A 294 -7.93 19.52 -28.95
N THR A 295 -8.92 20.24 -29.49
CA THR A 295 -9.00 20.59 -30.91
C THR A 295 -8.91 22.10 -31.07
N VAL A 296 -8.03 22.57 -31.95
CA VAL A 296 -7.74 23.99 -32.15
C VAL A 296 -7.75 24.33 -33.65
N PRO A 297 -7.98 25.60 -34.04
CA PRO A 297 -7.91 25.97 -35.45
C PRO A 297 -6.48 25.87 -35.99
N ARG A 298 -6.29 25.24 -37.14
CA ARG A 298 -5.00 25.26 -37.83
C ARG A 298 -4.63 26.64 -38.34
N ASP A 299 -3.33 26.93 -38.43
CA ASP A 299 -2.75 28.11 -39.07
C ASP A 299 -3.33 29.45 -38.54
N ARG A 300 -3.87 29.45 -37.32
CA ARG A 300 -4.43 30.63 -36.64
C ARG A 300 -4.04 30.62 -35.17
N ALA A 301 -3.76 31.81 -34.64
CA ALA A 301 -3.58 31.97 -33.20
C ALA A 301 -4.89 31.61 -32.48
N PHE A 302 -4.76 31.07 -31.27
CA PHE A 302 -5.87 30.64 -30.44
C PHE A 302 -5.52 30.84 -28.96
N THR A 303 -6.52 30.71 -28.10
CA THR A 303 -6.39 30.92 -26.66
C THR A 303 -6.64 29.63 -25.89
N ILE A 304 -5.84 29.40 -24.84
CA ILE A 304 -6.03 28.32 -23.88
C ILE A 304 -6.39 28.92 -22.53
N ALA A 305 -7.55 28.58 -21.99
CA ALA A 305 -7.84 28.77 -20.57
C ALA A 305 -7.23 27.60 -19.79
N PHE A 306 -6.08 27.85 -19.16
CA PHE A 306 -5.39 26.90 -18.30
C PHE A 306 -5.92 27.02 -16.87
N ASP A 307 -6.55 25.96 -16.37
CA ASP A 307 -7.14 25.89 -15.02
C ASP A 307 -6.36 24.89 -14.18
N ASN A 308 -5.42 25.39 -13.37
CA ASN A 308 -4.68 24.57 -12.42
C ASN A 308 -5.49 24.47 -11.12
N ARG A 309 -6.11 23.31 -10.87
CA ARG A 309 -6.90 23.04 -9.66
C ARG A 309 -6.10 22.37 -8.55
N ASP A 310 -4.88 21.93 -8.84
CA ASP A 310 -4.05 21.26 -7.86
C ASP A 310 -3.49 22.26 -6.85
N ARG A 311 -4.02 22.19 -5.63
CA ARG A 311 -3.63 23.08 -4.54
C ARG A 311 -2.14 22.95 -4.22
N ASP A 312 -1.43 24.07 -4.28
CA ASP A 312 -0.01 24.20 -3.96
C ASP A 312 0.92 23.38 -4.90
N VAL A 313 0.41 22.92 -6.05
CA VAL A 313 1.19 22.17 -7.06
C VAL A 313 1.45 23.05 -8.28
N PRO A 314 2.72 23.22 -8.70
CA PRO A 314 3.05 23.99 -9.89
C PRO A 314 2.86 23.17 -11.16
N HIS A 315 2.17 23.76 -12.14
CA HIS A 315 2.03 23.20 -13.49
C HIS A 315 2.31 24.26 -14.55
N ASP A 316 2.79 23.82 -15.71
CA ASP A 316 2.81 24.57 -16.96
C ASP A 316 2.21 23.72 -18.08
N ILE A 317 1.99 24.34 -19.23
CA ILE A 317 1.62 23.64 -20.46
C ILE A 317 2.63 23.97 -21.55
N VAL A 318 3.24 22.92 -22.10
CA VAL A 318 4.23 23.02 -23.19
C VAL A 318 3.75 22.21 -24.37
N ILE A 319 3.55 22.85 -25.52
CA ILE A 319 3.21 22.18 -26.79
C ILE A 319 4.50 21.94 -27.56
N ARG A 320 4.73 20.71 -28.02
CA ARG A 320 5.94 20.34 -28.78
C ARG A 320 5.60 19.78 -30.15
N ASP A 321 6.53 19.91 -31.08
CA ASP A 321 6.46 19.21 -32.37
C ASP A 321 6.97 17.77 -32.30
N GLY A 322 6.88 17.04 -33.42
CA GLY A 322 7.37 15.66 -33.52
C GLY A 322 8.88 15.48 -33.37
N THR A 323 9.66 16.57 -33.40
CA THR A 323 11.11 16.57 -33.12
C THR A 323 11.42 16.88 -31.65
N GLY A 324 10.42 17.29 -30.88
CA GLY A 324 10.54 17.72 -29.49
C GLY A 324 10.82 19.22 -29.32
N ALA A 325 10.81 20.01 -30.40
CA ALA A 325 10.94 21.46 -30.32
C ALA A 325 9.68 22.08 -29.74
N GLU A 326 9.83 23.10 -28.89
CA GLU A 326 8.70 23.78 -28.24
C GLU A 326 8.04 24.74 -29.22
N LEU A 327 6.75 24.50 -29.49
CA LEU A 327 5.89 25.39 -30.27
C LEU A 327 5.25 26.47 -29.38
N PHE A 328 5.04 26.12 -28.11
CA PHE A 328 4.49 27.03 -27.10
C PHE A 328 4.87 26.57 -25.68
N ARG A 329 5.03 27.52 -24.77
CA ARG A 329 5.24 27.29 -23.33
C ARG A 329 4.49 28.35 -22.54
N GLY A 330 3.59 27.91 -21.67
CA GLY A 330 2.98 28.75 -20.64
C GLY A 330 3.90 28.96 -19.44
N ASP A 331 3.58 29.95 -18.61
CA ASP A 331 4.25 30.16 -17.33
C ASP A 331 3.98 29.01 -16.35
N VAL A 332 4.93 28.76 -15.45
CA VAL A 332 4.71 27.84 -14.32
C VAL A 332 3.80 28.53 -13.31
N THR A 333 2.62 27.98 -13.08
CA THR A 333 1.60 28.53 -12.18
C THR A 333 1.30 27.53 -11.06
N THR A 334 1.25 28.02 -9.82
CA THR A 334 0.85 27.20 -8.66
C THR A 334 -0.66 27.29 -8.49
N GLY A 335 -1.33 26.14 -8.36
CA GLY A 335 -2.78 26.08 -8.19
C GLY A 335 -3.23 26.39 -6.75
N PRO A 336 -4.50 26.75 -6.52
CA PRO A 336 -5.55 26.96 -7.53
C PRO A 336 -5.35 28.26 -8.32
N SER A 337 -5.29 28.20 -9.64
CA SER A 337 -5.13 29.37 -10.51
C SER A 337 -5.70 29.14 -11.90
N ILE A 338 -6.17 30.23 -12.54
CA ILE A 338 -6.65 30.23 -13.92
C ILE A 338 -5.87 31.29 -14.68
N VAL A 339 -5.26 30.91 -15.80
CA VAL A 339 -4.51 31.80 -16.70
C VAL A 339 -4.97 31.57 -18.14
N VAL A 340 -5.15 32.64 -18.90
CA VAL A 340 -5.40 32.55 -20.35
C VAL A 340 -4.09 32.79 -21.08
N TYR A 341 -3.71 31.85 -21.93
CA TYR A 341 -2.54 31.96 -22.79
C TYR A 341 -2.93 32.22 -24.23
N ASP A 342 -2.22 33.15 -24.87
CA ASP A 342 -2.25 33.34 -26.32
C ASP A 342 -1.23 32.40 -26.96
N VAL A 343 -1.72 31.45 -27.76
CA VAL A 343 -0.88 30.48 -28.47
C VAL A 343 -0.73 30.92 -29.93
N PRO A 344 0.50 31.03 -30.46
CA PRO A 344 0.73 31.33 -31.87
C PRO A 344 0.09 30.30 -32.80
N ALA A 345 -0.10 30.69 -34.06
CA ALA A 345 -0.57 29.79 -35.10
C ALA A 345 0.34 28.55 -35.23
N ILE A 346 -0.25 27.36 -35.13
CA ILE A 346 0.43 26.09 -35.37
C ILE A 346 -0.11 25.42 -36.65
N PRO A 347 0.73 24.76 -37.45
CA PRO A 347 0.28 24.06 -38.66
C PRO A 347 -0.73 22.95 -38.35
N ALA A 348 -1.46 22.50 -39.38
CA ALA A 348 -2.32 21.32 -39.23
C ALA A 348 -1.50 20.10 -38.81
N GLY A 349 -1.98 19.37 -37.80
CA GLY A 349 -1.26 18.22 -37.27
C GLY A 349 -1.68 17.82 -35.87
N GLN A 350 -0.98 16.82 -35.33
CA GLN A 350 -1.12 16.37 -33.96
C GLN A 350 0.17 16.66 -33.19
N TYR A 351 0.03 17.31 -32.04
CA TYR A 351 1.15 17.81 -31.24
C TYR A 351 0.98 17.39 -29.79
N PRO A 352 1.98 16.76 -29.15
CA PRO A 352 1.91 16.51 -27.72
C PRO A 352 1.93 17.84 -26.95
N PHE A 353 1.07 17.95 -25.94
CA PHE A 353 1.22 18.94 -24.88
C PHE A 353 1.52 18.25 -23.56
N VAL A 354 2.45 18.83 -22.79
CA VAL A 354 3.02 18.21 -21.59
C VAL A 354 3.17 19.22 -20.46
N CYS A 355 3.23 18.73 -19.22
CA CYS A 355 3.73 19.49 -18.08
C CYS A 355 5.24 19.25 -17.96
N SER A 356 6.04 20.30 -17.84
CA SER A 356 7.49 20.17 -17.70
C SER A 356 7.93 19.75 -16.29
N ILE A 357 7.06 19.94 -15.29
CA ILE A 357 7.28 19.53 -13.90
C ILE A 357 6.94 18.05 -13.70
N HIS A 358 5.86 17.57 -14.32
CA HIS A 358 5.30 16.23 -14.11
C HIS A 358 5.30 15.43 -15.41
N SER A 359 6.26 14.51 -15.55
CA SER A 359 6.52 13.77 -16.79
C SER A 359 5.38 12.84 -17.24
N ASN A 360 4.45 12.50 -16.35
CA ASN A 360 3.29 11.66 -16.63
C ASN A 360 2.11 12.44 -17.23
N MET A 361 2.13 13.78 -17.22
CA MET A 361 1.04 14.60 -17.74
C MET A 361 1.24 14.86 -19.24
N THR A 362 0.65 14.01 -20.07
CA THR A 362 0.72 14.13 -21.53
C THR A 362 -0.67 14.13 -22.16
N GLY A 363 -0.88 15.00 -23.15
CA GLY A 363 -2.10 15.10 -23.94
C GLY A 363 -1.78 15.43 -25.39
N THR A 364 -2.79 15.47 -26.26
CA THR A 364 -2.61 15.76 -27.69
C THR A 364 -3.46 16.93 -28.16
N VAL A 365 -2.82 17.93 -28.76
CA VAL A 365 -3.48 18.98 -29.53
C VAL A 365 -3.69 18.48 -30.96
N THR A 366 -4.92 18.58 -31.47
CA THR A 366 -5.24 18.37 -32.88
C THR A 366 -5.54 19.73 -33.52
N ALA A 367 -4.64 20.21 -34.36
CA ALA A 367 -4.84 21.41 -35.16
C ALA A 367 -5.46 21.03 -36.52
N GLN A 368 -6.69 21.49 -36.78
CA GLN A 368 -7.43 21.15 -38.00
C GLN A 368 -8.16 22.33 -38.64
#